data_AF-A0A5C5ZUL6-F1
#
_entry.id   AF-A0A5C5ZUL6-F1
#
_cell.length_a   1.000
_cell.length_b   1.000
_cell.length_c   1.000
_cell.angle_alpha   90.00
_cell.angle_beta   90.00
_cell.angle_gamma   90.00
#
_symmetry.space_group_name_H-M   'P 1'
#
loop_
_entity.id
_entity.type
_entity.pdbx_description
1 polymer ?
#
loop_
_entity_poly.entity_id
_entity_poly.type
_entity_poly.pdbx_seq_one_letter_code
_entity_poly.pdbx_strand_id
1 'polypeptide(L)'
;MTALLTRNAIVQGDCVELLSQLEDESVDLAFADPPFNIGFKYDEYHDRHEDEVYLSWCAEWFGELYRVLKPTGAFWLAIGDEYAAELKVAAKEIGFSPRNWVVWYYTFGQNCRKKFNRSHAHLFHFAKDEEQHTFNADDPAVRVPSARALVYGDKRANATGRLPDDTWMLPPVREQNDWVLRPQDLREDAGAFSPLDDTWYFSRVAGTFKEREGFHGCQMPEQLLGRIVRVSSNPGDLVLDPFGGSGTTLAVAKKLGRDWLGFELSSEYAKYGNERLERCKEGDPLNGPADPVESSPTTAAGRRLKDHPLTRDKEQLLPTFRKEDFSQPEPPADDDAVADVATTNGAPAAAVKTDLRALLREAIVGAFSAANEGHSVDWLLCDPALQDAFHAACGEAGLIGGPSDWNRELLRLRKAGKLAKGRGAGAPIDFSPEATDHFRFAAEMAWADAMKKYPGWSLDAIFCSPGKALYFDRSAMKHLPAAVAKEIGAAPLRWAALKLRKARHALAAEAHQYHYVLATRDFSRFHPWGRCRFDKWEGQPGLYCLRRRDRSAVYVGEADDLGARLATHASAKAPGRVISQVAVITGDELPSDEYRGALWTSLVRRYEPRLNVEPAKPPAE
;
A
#
# COMPACT_ATOMS: atom_id res chain seq x y z
N MET A 1 14.64 19.56 -57.83
CA MET A 1 13.55 18.57 -57.89
C MET A 1 13.76 17.63 -56.72
N THR A 2 13.21 17.97 -55.56
CA THR A 2 13.21 17.11 -54.37
C THR A 2 12.39 15.88 -54.69
N ALA A 3 12.96 14.69 -54.54
CA ALA A 3 12.18 13.46 -54.63
C ALA A 3 11.19 13.50 -53.46
N LEU A 4 9.89 13.53 -53.75
CA LEU A 4 8.85 13.41 -52.74
C LEU A 4 9.05 12.06 -52.04
N LEU A 5 9.54 12.09 -50.80
CA LEU A 5 9.64 10.90 -49.97
C LEU A 5 8.25 10.28 -49.85
N THR A 6 8.16 8.99 -50.12
CA THR A 6 6.87 8.29 -50.17
C THR A 6 6.33 8.16 -48.75
N ARG A 7 5.17 8.77 -48.49
CA ARG A 7 4.42 8.56 -47.24
C ARG A 7 4.08 7.08 -47.09
N ASN A 8 3.88 6.66 -45.85
CA ASN A 8 3.54 5.30 -45.46
C ASN A 8 4.62 4.29 -45.86
N ALA A 9 5.89 4.68 -45.69
CA ALA A 9 7.07 3.84 -45.85
C ALA A 9 8.15 4.15 -44.80
N ILE A 10 8.95 3.14 -44.44
CA ILE A 10 10.25 3.35 -43.80
C ILE A 10 11.29 3.47 -44.92
N VAL A 11 11.91 4.64 -45.03
CA VAL A 11 12.94 4.93 -46.02
C VAL A 11 14.31 4.65 -45.40
N GLN A 12 15.13 3.87 -46.11
CA GLN A 12 16.50 3.61 -45.67
C GLN A 12 17.39 4.85 -45.92
N GLY A 13 18.11 5.32 -44.90
CA GLY A 13 19.11 6.38 -45.04
C GLY A 13 19.40 7.13 -43.74
N ASP A 14 20.31 8.10 -43.83
CA ASP A 14 20.63 8.99 -42.72
C ASP A 14 19.46 9.94 -42.42
N CYS A 15 19.15 10.14 -41.15
CA CYS A 15 17.98 10.91 -40.75
C CYS A 15 18.13 12.41 -41.06
N VAL A 16 19.32 12.99 -40.95
CA VAL A 16 19.57 14.41 -41.27
C VAL A 16 19.43 14.61 -42.79
N GLU A 17 20.04 13.73 -43.58
CA GLU A 17 19.94 13.77 -45.05
C GLU A 17 18.49 13.62 -45.52
N LEU A 18 17.72 12.70 -44.94
CA LEU A 18 16.33 12.46 -45.32
C LEU A 18 15.39 13.56 -44.83
N LEU A 19 15.59 14.08 -43.61
CA LEU A 19 14.85 15.23 -43.10
C LEU A 19 15.03 16.45 -44.02
N SER A 20 16.25 16.71 -44.49
CA SER A 20 16.57 17.83 -45.39
C SER A 20 15.82 17.80 -46.73
N GLN A 21 15.28 16.65 -47.12
CA GLN A 21 14.51 16.47 -48.36
C GLN A 21 13.01 16.72 -48.17
N LEU A 22 12.52 16.79 -46.93
CA LEU A 22 11.13 17.09 -46.63
C LEU A 22 10.83 18.58 -46.79
N GLU A 23 9.60 18.89 -47.18
CA GLU A 23 9.10 20.26 -47.22
C GLU A 23 8.97 20.83 -45.80
N ASP A 24 9.20 22.14 -45.68
CA ASP A 24 8.95 22.88 -44.44
C ASP A 24 7.49 22.68 -43.99
N GLU A 25 7.26 22.59 -42.68
CA GLU A 25 5.91 22.56 -42.09
C GLU A 25 4.98 21.47 -42.69
N SER A 26 5.54 20.30 -42.97
CA SER A 26 4.83 19.17 -43.58
C SER A 26 4.42 18.06 -42.59
N VAL A 27 4.98 18.07 -41.37
CA VAL A 27 4.81 17.02 -40.34
C VAL A 27 3.96 17.52 -39.16
N ASP A 28 3.04 16.69 -38.68
CA ASP A 28 2.13 17.03 -37.57
C ASP A 28 2.66 16.55 -36.21
N LEU A 29 3.30 15.39 -36.16
CA LEU A 29 3.87 14.82 -34.94
C LEU A 29 5.19 14.14 -35.26
N ALA A 30 6.22 14.42 -34.47
CA ALA A 30 7.46 13.67 -34.48
C ALA A 30 7.68 12.94 -33.15
N PHE A 31 8.03 11.65 -33.20
CA PHE A 31 8.52 10.91 -32.04
C PHE A 31 9.91 10.37 -32.38
N ALA A 32 10.92 10.71 -31.58
CA ALA A 32 12.29 10.29 -31.77
C ALA A 32 12.78 9.44 -30.59
N ASP A 33 13.29 8.25 -30.89
CA ASP A 33 14.05 7.38 -29.98
C ASP A 33 15.48 7.19 -30.52
N PRO A 34 16.33 8.24 -30.46
CA PRO A 34 17.68 8.20 -31.00
C PRO A 34 18.58 7.18 -30.28
N PRO A 35 19.75 6.85 -30.81
CA PRO A 35 20.80 6.17 -30.05
C PRO A 35 21.19 6.97 -28.80
N PHE A 36 21.23 6.35 -27.62
CA PHE A 36 21.45 7.06 -26.35
C PHE A 36 22.93 7.35 -26.05
N ASN A 37 23.84 7.01 -26.96
CA ASN A 37 25.29 7.14 -26.81
C ASN A 37 25.84 6.34 -25.60
N ILE A 38 25.32 5.14 -25.36
CA ILE A 38 25.64 4.30 -24.18
C ILE A 38 26.55 3.11 -24.50
N GLY A 39 26.93 2.90 -25.76
CA GLY A 39 27.71 1.75 -26.23
C GLY A 39 26.84 0.57 -26.67
N PHE A 40 25.59 0.81 -27.06
CA PHE A 40 24.73 -0.24 -27.60
C PHE A 40 25.25 -0.73 -28.97
N LYS A 41 25.11 -2.02 -29.24
CA LYS A 41 25.60 -2.62 -30.50
C LYS A 41 24.47 -2.61 -31.52
N TYR A 42 24.49 -1.62 -32.40
CA TYR A 42 23.74 -1.65 -33.66
C TYR A 42 24.55 -2.38 -34.73
N ASP A 43 23.88 -2.73 -35.81
CA ASP A 43 24.46 -3.36 -36.99
C ASP A 43 25.24 -2.38 -37.86
N GLU A 44 24.68 -1.19 -38.11
CA GLU A 44 25.27 -0.18 -39.02
C GLU A 44 25.71 1.12 -38.30
N TYR A 45 25.37 1.32 -37.01
CA TYR A 45 25.70 2.53 -36.23
C TYR A 45 26.63 2.28 -35.04
N HIS A 46 27.57 3.21 -34.80
CA HIS A 46 28.49 3.15 -33.66
C HIS A 46 27.99 4.03 -32.48
N ASP A 47 27.32 3.42 -31.50
CA ASP A 47 26.75 4.13 -30.34
C ASP A 47 27.78 4.50 -29.27
N ARG A 48 28.85 5.25 -29.63
CA ARG A 48 29.81 5.81 -28.67
C ARG A 48 30.65 6.92 -29.29
N HIS A 49 30.19 8.14 -29.13
CA HIS A 49 30.84 9.37 -29.57
C HIS A 49 31.29 10.24 -28.39
N GLU A 50 32.23 11.14 -28.65
CA GLU A 50 32.55 12.23 -27.72
C GLU A 50 31.33 13.13 -27.52
N ASP A 51 31.18 13.69 -26.33
CA ASP A 51 29.97 14.44 -25.93
C ASP A 51 29.63 15.57 -26.90
N GLU A 52 30.63 16.38 -27.28
CA GLU A 52 30.45 17.51 -28.21
C GLU A 52 30.00 17.04 -29.60
N VAL A 53 30.52 15.90 -30.07
CA VAL A 53 30.17 15.33 -31.39
C VAL A 53 28.73 14.83 -31.36
N TYR A 54 28.34 14.11 -30.31
CA TYR A 54 26.97 13.61 -30.16
C TYR A 54 25.96 14.74 -30.04
N LEU A 55 26.24 15.75 -29.20
CA LEU A 55 25.35 16.91 -29.02
C LEU A 55 25.25 17.77 -30.29
N SER A 56 26.33 17.94 -31.04
CA SER A 56 26.30 18.68 -32.31
C SER A 56 25.42 17.97 -33.34
N TRP A 57 25.59 16.65 -33.48
CA TRP A 57 24.74 15.84 -34.33
C TRP A 57 23.26 15.90 -33.91
N CYS A 58 22.98 15.89 -32.60
CA CYS A 58 21.63 16.08 -32.09
C CYS A 58 21.02 17.44 -32.45
N ALA A 59 21.81 18.50 -32.40
CA ALA A 59 21.37 19.84 -32.80
C ALA A 59 21.04 19.91 -34.30
N GLU A 60 21.78 19.19 -35.16
CA GLU A 60 21.53 19.14 -36.61
C GLU A 60 20.14 18.57 -36.92
N TRP A 61 19.83 17.37 -36.43
CA TRP A 61 18.51 16.79 -36.69
C TRP A 61 17.39 17.48 -35.92
N PHE A 62 17.64 18.10 -34.75
CA PHE A 62 16.65 18.99 -34.12
C PHE A 62 16.30 20.19 -34.98
N GLY A 63 17.29 20.82 -35.61
CA GLY A 63 17.09 21.97 -36.49
C GLY A 63 16.21 21.61 -37.68
N GLU A 64 16.53 20.50 -38.35
CA GLU A 64 15.72 20.00 -39.45
C GLU A 64 14.32 19.56 -38.99
N LEU A 65 14.21 18.94 -37.81
CA LEU A 65 12.91 18.56 -37.25
C LEU A 65 12.02 19.77 -36.97
N TYR A 66 12.60 20.84 -36.42
CA TYR A 66 11.90 22.10 -36.18
C TYR A 66 11.38 22.71 -37.49
N ARG A 67 12.19 22.67 -38.56
CA ARG A 67 11.80 23.15 -39.90
C ARG A 67 10.59 22.39 -40.46
N VAL A 68 10.62 21.06 -40.42
CA VAL A 68 9.59 20.22 -41.06
C VAL A 68 8.31 20.12 -40.24
N LEU A 69 8.34 20.36 -38.92
CA LEU A 69 7.13 20.37 -38.09
C LEU A 69 6.25 21.56 -38.44
N LYS A 70 4.93 21.36 -38.48
CA LYS A 70 3.95 22.44 -38.58
C LYS A 70 3.95 23.30 -37.32
N PRO A 71 3.46 24.55 -37.37
CA PRO A 71 3.22 25.36 -36.17
C PRO A 71 2.33 24.63 -35.14
N THR A 72 1.35 23.85 -35.63
CA THR A 72 0.47 23.01 -34.82
C THR A 72 1.13 21.71 -34.34
N GLY A 73 2.39 21.47 -34.69
CA GLY A 73 3.06 20.19 -34.49
C GLY A 73 3.72 20.04 -33.13
N ALA A 74 3.86 18.77 -32.72
CA ALA A 74 4.53 18.39 -31.49
C ALA A 74 5.74 17.49 -31.75
N PHE A 75 6.74 17.59 -30.88
CA PHE A 75 7.92 16.77 -30.88
C PHE A 75 8.06 16.03 -29.54
N TRP A 76 8.20 14.71 -29.61
CA TRP A 76 8.47 13.85 -28.47
C TRP A 76 9.84 13.20 -28.57
N LEU A 77 10.65 13.31 -27.51
CA LEU A 77 11.99 12.74 -27.42
C LEU A 77 12.08 11.70 -26.31
N ALA A 78 12.46 10.46 -26.66
CA ALA A 78 12.89 9.45 -25.71
C ALA A 78 14.42 9.48 -25.52
N ILE A 79 14.88 9.49 -24.26
CA ILE A 79 16.33 9.46 -23.95
C ILE A 79 16.60 8.83 -22.58
N GLY A 80 17.80 8.28 -22.40
CA GLY A 80 18.31 7.84 -21.10
C GLY A 80 18.89 8.99 -20.25
N ASP A 81 19.34 8.66 -19.04
CA ASP A 81 19.83 9.62 -18.05
C ASP A 81 20.99 10.50 -18.55
N GLU A 82 21.87 9.97 -19.42
CA GLU A 82 23.17 10.59 -19.77
C GLU A 82 23.07 11.99 -20.39
N TYR A 83 22.09 12.21 -21.26
CA TYR A 83 21.97 13.43 -22.06
C TYR A 83 20.58 14.09 -21.92
N ALA A 84 19.79 13.67 -20.93
CA ALA A 84 18.41 14.14 -20.80
C ALA A 84 18.33 15.67 -20.58
N ALA A 85 19.22 16.22 -19.76
CA ALA A 85 19.25 17.65 -19.50
C ALA A 85 19.75 18.43 -20.72
N GLU A 86 20.83 17.95 -21.33
CA GLU A 86 21.52 18.54 -22.47
C GLU A 86 20.60 18.60 -23.69
N LEU A 87 19.95 17.51 -24.04
CA LEU A 87 19.02 17.47 -25.17
C LEU A 87 17.77 18.32 -24.95
N LYS A 88 17.30 18.42 -23.70
CA LYS A 88 16.20 19.35 -23.37
C LYS A 88 16.61 20.80 -23.59
N VAL A 89 17.83 21.17 -23.17
CA VAL A 89 18.36 22.53 -23.39
C VAL A 89 18.58 22.79 -24.87
N ALA A 90 19.20 21.86 -25.60
CA ALA A 90 19.43 21.99 -27.03
C ALA A 90 18.12 22.16 -27.82
N ALA A 91 17.08 21.38 -27.52
CA ALA A 91 15.77 21.54 -28.16
C ALA A 91 15.18 22.95 -27.93
N LYS A 92 15.33 23.50 -26.71
CA LYS A 92 14.89 24.87 -26.41
C LYS A 92 15.70 25.92 -27.17
N GLU A 93 17.00 25.72 -27.32
CA GLU A 93 17.88 26.64 -28.06
C GLU A 93 17.54 26.69 -29.56
N ILE A 94 17.09 25.56 -30.13
CA ILE A 94 16.56 25.50 -31.49
C ILE A 94 15.23 26.26 -31.65
N GLY A 95 14.45 26.38 -30.58
CA GLY A 95 13.20 27.15 -30.55
C GLY A 95 11.97 26.36 -30.14
N PHE A 96 12.11 25.11 -29.72
CA PHE A 96 10.98 24.32 -29.20
C PHE A 96 10.50 24.81 -27.84
N SER A 97 9.18 24.84 -27.65
CA SER A 97 8.54 25.15 -26.37
C SER A 97 8.35 23.88 -25.53
N PRO A 98 9.02 23.73 -24.39
CA PRO A 98 8.86 22.56 -23.54
C PRO A 98 7.49 22.57 -22.87
N ARG A 99 6.75 21.45 -22.95
CA ARG A 99 5.44 21.27 -22.33
C ARG A 99 5.54 20.39 -21.09
N ASN A 100 6.10 19.19 -21.24
CA ASN A 100 6.21 18.22 -20.15
C ASN A 100 7.55 17.48 -20.19
N TRP A 101 8.03 17.09 -19.01
CA TRP A 101 9.07 16.09 -18.84
C TRP A 101 8.41 14.86 -18.21
N VAL A 102 8.12 13.86 -19.03
CA VAL A 102 7.46 12.63 -18.60
C VAL A 102 8.52 11.59 -18.28
N VAL A 103 8.34 10.85 -17.18
CA VAL A 103 9.26 9.77 -16.77
C VAL A 103 8.60 8.41 -17.05
N TRP A 104 9.12 7.68 -18.05
CA TRP A 104 8.69 6.33 -18.35
C TRP A 104 9.47 5.33 -17.48
N TYR A 105 8.84 4.74 -16.47
CA TYR A 105 9.45 3.70 -15.64
C TYR A 105 9.10 2.27 -16.07
N TYR A 106 10.07 1.39 -15.81
CA TYR A 106 10.05 -0.03 -16.13
C TYR A 106 10.88 -0.81 -15.09
N THR A 107 10.41 -2.00 -14.72
CA THR A 107 11.04 -2.85 -13.67
C THR A 107 12.14 -3.77 -14.19
N PHE A 108 12.34 -3.84 -15.51
CA PHE A 108 13.36 -4.68 -16.13
C PHE A 108 14.62 -3.86 -16.43
N GLY A 109 15.46 -3.66 -15.42
CA GLY A 109 16.72 -2.91 -15.49
C GLY A 109 17.96 -3.81 -15.36
N GLN A 110 19.06 -3.42 -16.02
CA GLN A 110 20.35 -4.07 -15.82
C GLN A 110 20.88 -3.80 -14.40
N ASN A 111 21.37 -4.85 -13.72
CA ASN A 111 21.90 -4.71 -12.38
C ASN A 111 23.18 -3.87 -12.37
N CYS A 112 23.14 -2.73 -11.67
CA CYS A 112 24.24 -1.80 -11.48
C CYS A 112 24.96 -2.12 -10.16
N ARG A 113 26.31 -2.07 -10.16
CA ARG A 113 27.12 -2.37 -8.96
C ARG A 113 27.61 -1.12 -8.22
N LYS A 114 27.70 0.02 -8.90
CA LYS A 114 28.31 1.26 -8.40
C LYS A 114 27.34 2.45 -8.34
N LYS A 115 26.10 2.25 -8.77
CA LYS A 115 25.00 3.23 -8.77
C LYS A 115 23.68 2.51 -8.65
N PHE A 116 22.60 3.23 -8.38
CA PHE A 116 21.25 2.68 -8.39
C PHE A 116 20.92 2.07 -9.75
N ASN A 117 20.09 1.02 -9.75
CA ASN A 117 19.62 0.41 -10.98
C ASN A 117 18.80 1.41 -11.78
N ARG A 118 19.01 1.44 -13.09
CA ARG A 118 18.16 2.24 -13.97
C ARG A 118 16.82 1.55 -14.13
N SER A 119 15.77 2.31 -13.86
CA SER A 119 14.39 1.85 -13.93
C SER A 119 13.51 2.78 -14.73
N HIS A 120 14.08 3.75 -15.45
CA HIS A 120 13.30 4.70 -16.24
C HIS A 120 14.02 5.18 -17.49
N ALA A 121 13.27 5.87 -18.35
CA ALA A 121 13.71 6.69 -19.47
C ALA A 121 12.91 8.00 -19.44
N HIS A 122 13.44 9.03 -20.07
CA HIS A 122 12.83 10.35 -20.14
C HIS A 122 12.09 10.51 -21.47
N LEU A 123 10.88 11.03 -21.41
CA LEU A 123 10.05 11.41 -22.54
C LEU A 123 9.80 12.92 -22.47
N PHE A 124 10.45 13.69 -23.31
CA PHE A 124 10.20 15.13 -23.38
C PHE A 124 9.12 15.44 -24.40
N HIS A 125 8.11 16.19 -23.99
CA HIS A 125 7.07 16.73 -24.86
C HIS A 125 7.38 18.20 -25.16
N PHE A 126 7.59 18.50 -26.44
CA PHE A 126 7.80 19.83 -26.97
C PHE A 126 6.70 20.19 -27.97
N ALA A 127 6.36 21.48 -28.01
CA ALA A 127 5.52 22.07 -29.04
C ALA A 127 6.38 22.97 -29.93
N LYS A 128 6.08 23.03 -31.24
CA LYS A 128 6.70 24.05 -32.12
C LYS A 128 6.19 25.44 -31.75
N ASP A 129 4.88 25.57 -31.58
CA ASP A 129 4.20 26.76 -31.07
C ASP A 129 3.33 26.38 -29.86
N GLU A 130 3.53 27.06 -28.72
CA GLU A 130 2.84 26.74 -27.47
C GLU A 130 1.32 26.96 -27.55
N GLU A 131 0.87 27.94 -28.33
CA GLU A 131 -0.55 28.31 -28.42
C GLU A 131 -1.29 27.52 -29.51
N GLN A 132 -0.58 27.13 -30.58
CA GLN A 132 -1.20 26.48 -31.74
C GLN A 132 -1.11 24.95 -31.75
N HIS A 133 -0.26 24.34 -30.93
CA HIS A 133 -0.04 22.89 -31.00
C HIS A 133 -1.31 22.06 -30.80
N THR A 134 -1.39 20.95 -31.54
CA THR A 134 -2.44 19.96 -31.37
C THR A 134 -2.30 19.30 -30.00
N PHE A 135 -3.34 19.46 -29.17
CA PHE A 135 -3.41 18.85 -27.86
C PHE A 135 -4.84 18.38 -27.59
N ASN A 136 -5.08 17.08 -27.82
CA ASN A 136 -6.40 16.46 -27.74
C ASN A 136 -6.80 16.17 -26.30
N ALA A 137 -6.93 17.23 -25.51
CA ALA A 137 -7.17 17.13 -24.08
C ALA A 137 -8.46 16.39 -23.72
N ASP A 138 -9.46 16.48 -24.60
CA ASP A 138 -10.80 15.94 -24.40
C ASP A 138 -10.97 14.51 -24.94
N ASP A 139 -9.94 13.90 -25.54
CA ASP A 139 -9.98 12.50 -25.97
C ASP A 139 -10.26 11.58 -24.77
N PRO A 140 -11.39 10.86 -24.73
CA PRO A 140 -11.74 9.97 -23.62
C PRO A 140 -10.69 8.88 -23.36
N ALA A 141 -9.90 8.49 -24.37
CA ALA A 141 -8.84 7.50 -24.24
C ALA A 141 -7.55 8.07 -23.59
N VAL A 142 -7.47 9.40 -23.41
CA VAL A 142 -6.35 10.10 -22.76
C VAL A 142 -6.74 10.63 -21.38
N ARG A 143 -8.04 10.84 -21.13
CA ARG A 143 -8.58 11.29 -19.84
C ARG A 143 -8.48 10.21 -18.76
N VAL A 144 -8.28 10.65 -17.52
CA VAL A 144 -8.31 9.79 -16.33
C VAL A 144 -9.31 10.32 -15.30
N PRO A 145 -9.83 9.47 -14.40
CA PRO A 145 -10.71 9.91 -13.32
C PRO A 145 -10.08 11.00 -12.43
N SER A 146 -10.91 11.94 -11.94
CA SER A 146 -10.47 13.05 -11.10
C SER A 146 -10.89 12.84 -9.64
N ALA A 147 -9.94 12.88 -8.70
CA ALA A 147 -10.25 12.87 -7.27
C ALA A 147 -11.13 14.05 -6.85
N ARG A 148 -11.03 15.19 -7.55
CA ARG A 148 -11.90 16.36 -7.35
C ARG A 148 -13.37 16.03 -7.60
N ALA A 149 -13.65 15.19 -8.59
CA ALA A 149 -15.00 14.69 -8.87
C ALA A 149 -15.39 13.54 -7.94
N LEU A 150 -14.52 12.53 -7.82
CA LEU A 150 -14.88 11.23 -7.24
C LEU A 150 -14.69 11.13 -5.71
N VAL A 151 -13.72 11.86 -5.16
CA VAL A 151 -13.39 11.83 -3.72
C VAL A 151 -13.94 13.06 -2.99
N TYR A 152 -13.83 14.24 -3.61
CA TYR A 152 -14.19 15.51 -2.98
C TYR A 152 -15.58 16.04 -3.33
N GLY A 153 -16.26 15.45 -4.33
CA GLY A 153 -17.59 15.90 -4.77
C GLY A 153 -17.63 17.37 -5.22
N ASP A 154 -16.51 17.95 -5.63
CA ASP A 154 -16.41 19.36 -5.99
C ASP A 154 -16.98 19.57 -7.39
N LYS A 155 -18.08 20.34 -7.46
CA LYS A 155 -18.83 20.64 -8.70
C LYS A 155 -18.00 21.37 -9.77
N ARG A 156 -16.80 21.86 -9.44
CA ARG A 156 -15.84 22.45 -10.39
C ARG A 156 -15.01 21.40 -11.14
N ALA A 157 -15.12 20.12 -10.77
CA ALA A 157 -14.44 19.06 -11.49
C ALA A 157 -15.04 18.87 -12.90
N ASN A 158 -14.20 18.57 -13.88
CA ASN A 158 -14.66 18.24 -15.23
C ASN A 158 -15.33 16.85 -15.21
N ALA A 159 -16.56 16.78 -15.72
CA ALA A 159 -17.37 15.57 -15.73
C ALA A 159 -16.79 14.42 -16.57
N THR A 160 -15.89 14.72 -17.49
CA THR A 160 -15.21 13.73 -18.36
C THR A 160 -13.85 13.26 -17.81
N GLY A 161 -13.52 13.63 -16.56
CA GLY A 161 -12.22 13.35 -15.96
C GLY A 161 -11.22 14.49 -16.14
N ARG A 162 -9.98 14.25 -15.76
CA ARG A 162 -8.85 15.19 -15.85
C ARG A 162 -7.80 14.66 -16.84
N LEU A 163 -6.91 15.54 -17.26
CA LEU A 163 -5.65 15.08 -17.83
C LEU A 163 -4.80 14.45 -16.73
N PRO A 164 -4.09 13.37 -17.04
CA PRO A 164 -3.20 12.77 -16.07
C PRO A 164 -2.01 13.70 -15.70
N ASP A 165 -1.59 13.67 -14.41
CA ASP A 165 -0.61 14.60 -13.79
C ASP A 165 0.77 14.42 -14.38
N ASP A 166 1.66 15.42 -14.47
CA ASP A 166 3.03 15.29 -15.00
C ASP A 166 3.98 14.32 -14.25
N THR A 167 3.55 13.81 -13.09
CA THR A 167 4.16 12.73 -12.30
C THR A 167 3.10 11.64 -12.04
N TRP A 168 3.30 10.39 -12.48
CA TRP A 168 2.18 9.50 -12.75
C TRP A 168 2.38 8.09 -12.15
N MET A 169 1.44 7.60 -11.33
CA MET A 169 1.49 6.31 -10.61
C MET A 169 0.19 5.50 -10.80
N LEU A 170 0.24 4.15 -10.86
CA LEU A 170 -0.93 3.25 -10.63
C LEU A 170 -0.59 1.90 -9.97
N PRO A 171 -1.49 1.34 -9.13
CA PRO A 171 -1.27 0.14 -8.31
C PRO A 171 -1.83 -1.17 -8.89
N PRO A 172 -1.34 -2.36 -8.45
CA PRO A 172 -1.91 -3.65 -8.86
C PRO A 172 -3.32 -3.85 -8.27
N VAL A 173 -4.33 -4.18 -9.10
CA VAL A 173 -5.66 -4.56 -8.59
C VAL A 173 -5.82 -6.08 -8.57
N ARG A 174 -6.26 -6.60 -7.42
CA ARG A 174 -7.04 -7.85 -7.32
C ARG A 174 -8.49 -7.50 -6.94
N GLU A 175 -9.40 -7.87 -7.85
CA GLU A 175 -10.86 -7.99 -7.72
C GLU A 175 -11.72 -6.71 -7.52
N GLN A 176 -12.59 -6.50 -8.53
CA GLN A 176 -13.84 -5.72 -8.59
C GLN A 176 -13.81 -4.17 -8.44
N ASN A 177 -14.08 -3.49 -9.57
CA ASN A 177 -14.73 -2.17 -9.72
C ASN A 177 -14.24 -0.94 -8.93
N ASP A 178 -13.00 -0.93 -8.43
CA ASP A 178 -12.40 0.29 -7.86
C ASP A 178 -11.51 1.03 -8.87
N TRP A 179 -12.01 2.18 -9.32
CA TRP A 179 -11.31 3.06 -10.25
C TRP A 179 -10.31 3.93 -9.50
N VAL A 180 -9.04 3.51 -9.56
CA VAL A 180 -7.82 4.34 -9.47
C VAL A 180 -7.85 5.46 -8.43
N LEU A 181 -7.38 5.11 -7.24
CA LEU A 181 -7.13 6.03 -6.14
C LEU A 181 -5.65 6.44 -6.08
N ARG A 182 -5.38 7.60 -5.46
CA ARG A 182 -4.01 8.11 -5.27
C ARG A 182 -3.23 7.17 -4.34
N PRO A 183 -1.89 7.26 -4.29
CA PRO A 183 -1.05 6.49 -3.35
C PRO A 183 -1.47 6.61 -1.87
N GLN A 184 -2.23 7.64 -1.50
CA GLN A 184 -2.75 7.86 -0.15
C GLN A 184 -3.85 6.85 0.25
N ASP A 185 -4.45 6.18 -0.72
CA ASP A 185 -5.68 5.41 -0.60
C ASP A 185 -5.46 3.87 -0.67
N LEU A 186 -4.21 3.40 -0.81
CA LEU A 186 -3.84 1.96 -0.85
C LEU A 186 -3.18 1.51 0.46
N ARG A 187 -3.90 1.61 1.57
CA ARG A 187 -3.32 1.39 2.91
C ARG A 187 -3.38 -0.05 3.43
N GLU A 188 -3.95 -1.02 2.69
CA GLU A 188 -4.15 -2.37 3.22
C GLU A 188 -3.47 -3.54 2.48
N ASP A 189 -2.85 -3.33 1.32
CA ASP A 189 -2.13 -4.41 0.62
C ASP A 189 -0.62 -4.38 0.83
N ALA A 190 -0.04 -5.54 1.17
CA ALA A 190 1.37 -5.78 1.50
C ALA A 190 2.35 -5.65 0.30
N GLY A 191 1.95 -4.94 -0.75
CA GLY A 191 2.68 -4.79 -2.01
C GLY A 191 2.79 -3.35 -2.56
N ALA A 192 2.37 -2.31 -1.84
CA ALA A 192 2.40 -0.94 -2.34
C ALA A 192 3.70 -0.17 -1.99
N PHE A 193 4.13 0.71 -2.92
CA PHE A 193 5.27 1.63 -2.83
C PHE A 193 5.08 2.73 -1.76
N SER A 194 6.18 3.38 -1.35
CA SER A 194 6.22 4.33 -0.22
C SER A 194 5.98 5.78 -0.68
N PRO A 195 5.81 6.77 0.24
CA PRO A 195 5.62 8.19 -0.06
C PRO A 195 6.78 8.90 -0.80
N LEU A 196 7.72 8.16 -1.39
CA LEU A 196 8.94 8.65 -2.03
C LEU A 196 9.06 8.24 -3.51
N ASP A 197 8.02 7.66 -4.11
CA ASP A 197 8.09 7.07 -5.46
C ASP A 197 7.15 7.82 -6.45
N ASP A 198 7.64 8.18 -7.64
CA ASP A 198 7.05 9.21 -8.53
C ASP A 198 7.02 8.82 -10.03
N THR A 199 6.66 7.58 -10.42
CA THR A 199 6.97 7.06 -11.78
C THR A 199 5.95 6.13 -12.47
N TRP A 200 5.86 6.20 -13.82
CA TRP A 200 4.94 5.44 -14.69
C TRP A 200 5.34 3.98 -14.88
N TYR A 201 4.40 3.07 -15.17
CA TYR A 201 4.73 1.67 -15.41
C TYR A 201 4.35 1.19 -16.82
N PHE A 202 5.32 1.11 -17.75
CA PHE A 202 5.21 0.25 -18.95
C PHE A 202 6.41 -0.68 -18.99
N SER A 203 6.17 -1.99 -18.97
CA SER A 203 7.27 -2.94 -19.17
C SER A 203 7.92 -2.68 -20.52
N ARG A 204 9.26 -2.65 -20.57
CA ARG A 204 9.98 -2.79 -21.83
C ARG A 204 9.47 -4.04 -22.56
N VAL A 205 9.47 -4.02 -23.89
CA VAL A 205 9.08 -5.20 -24.68
C VAL A 205 10.15 -6.28 -24.53
N ALA A 206 9.95 -7.16 -23.53
CA ALA A 206 10.86 -8.24 -23.21
C ALA A 206 10.80 -9.35 -24.28
N GLY A 207 11.87 -10.15 -24.36
CA GLY A 207 12.02 -11.19 -25.40
C GLY A 207 10.92 -12.26 -25.43
N THR A 208 10.12 -12.39 -24.37
CA THR A 208 9.03 -13.38 -24.28
C THR A 208 7.64 -12.78 -24.56
N PHE A 209 7.55 -11.47 -24.81
CA PHE A 209 6.26 -10.80 -25.02
C PHE A 209 5.72 -11.09 -26.42
N LYS A 210 4.40 -11.24 -26.54
CA LYS A 210 3.72 -11.49 -27.82
C LYS A 210 3.97 -10.37 -28.85
N GLU A 211 4.13 -9.14 -28.36
CA GLU A 211 4.42 -7.95 -29.17
C GLU A 211 5.85 -7.92 -29.73
N ARG A 212 6.79 -8.70 -29.17
CA ARG A 212 8.19 -8.68 -29.60
C ARG A 212 8.34 -9.25 -31.01
N GLU A 213 8.88 -8.44 -31.92
CA GLU A 213 9.14 -8.86 -33.31
C GLU A 213 10.45 -9.67 -33.44
N GLY A 214 11.40 -9.45 -32.54
CA GLY A 214 12.61 -10.27 -32.42
C GLY A 214 13.81 -9.81 -33.26
N PHE A 215 13.62 -8.96 -34.27
CA PHE A 215 14.72 -8.46 -35.12
C PHE A 215 15.41 -7.19 -34.59
N HIS A 216 14.73 -6.39 -33.75
CA HIS A 216 15.31 -5.18 -33.15
C HIS A 216 15.52 -5.32 -31.65
N GLY A 217 16.67 -4.86 -31.12
CA GLY A 217 17.07 -5.02 -29.72
C GLY A 217 16.21 -4.22 -28.72
N CYS A 218 15.86 -2.99 -29.09
CA CYS A 218 15.26 -1.97 -28.23
C CYS A 218 13.86 -1.55 -28.71
N GLN A 219 12.95 -2.51 -28.88
CA GLN A 219 11.58 -2.22 -29.33
C GLN A 219 10.76 -1.46 -28.26
N MET A 220 10.16 -0.33 -28.68
CA MET A 220 9.23 0.46 -27.86
C MET A 220 7.85 -0.20 -27.72
N PRO A 221 7.12 -0.02 -26.59
CA PRO A 221 5.76 -0.55 -26.41
C PRO A 221 4.70 0.25 -27.18
N GLU A 222 3.79 -0.45 -27.86
CA GLU A 222 2.71 0.16 -28.65
C GLU A 222 1.74 1.00 -27.82
N GLN A 223 1.38 0.58 -26.60
CA GLN A 223 0.44 1.33 -25.75
C GLN A 223 1.01 2.67 -25.28
N LEU A 224 2.33 2.74 -25.07
CA LEU A 224 3.01 3.97 -24.70
C LEU A 224 2.92 4.98 -25.86
N LEU A 225 3.31 4.55 -27.07
CA LEU A 225 3.24 5.39 -28.26
C LEU A 225 1.79 5.72 -28.64
N GLY A 226 0.84 4.82 -28.35
CA GLY A 226 -0.58 5.05 -28.58
C GLY A 226 -1.14 6.22 -27.79
N ARG A 227 -0.60 6.50 -26.61
CA ARG A 227 -0.99 7.68 -25.82
C ARG A 227 -0.42 8.96 -26.43
N ILE A 228 0.85 8.93 -26.85
CA ILE A 228 1.55 10.05 -27.50
C ILE A 228 0.86 10.43 -28.81
N VAL A 229 0.60 9.45 -29.68
CA VAL A 229 -0.04 9.69 -30.97
C VAL A 229 -1.45 10.25 -30.81
N ARG A 230 -2.25 9.77 -29.85
CA ARG A 230 -3.60 10.30 -29.61
C ARG A 230 -3.60 11.73 -29.10
N VAL A 231 -2.71 12.06 -28.15
CA VAL A 231 -2.72 13.39 -27.52
C VAL A 231 -2.17 14.47 -28.45
N SER A 232 -1.23 14.11 -29.33
CA SER A 232 -0.48 15.07 -30.16
C SER A 232 -0.74 14.98 -31.67
N SER A 233 -1.75 14.23 -32.13
CA SER A 233 -2.15 14.17 -33.55
C SER A 233 -3.60 13.73 -33.74
N ASN A 234 -4.16 13.99 -34.92
CA ASN A 234 -5.50 13.61 -35.37
C ASN A 234 -5.45 12.53 -36.46
N PRO A 235 -6.53 11.77 -36.70
CA PRO A 235 -6.61 10.90 -37.87
C PRO A 235 -6.33 11.66 -39.18
N GLY A 236 -5.50 11.09 -40.04
CA GLY A 236 -5.00 11.70 -41.28
C GLY A 236 -3.76 12.57 -41.13
N ASP A 237 -3.34 12.93 -39.92
CA ASP A 237 -2.10 13.66 -39.68
C ASP A 237 -0.86 12.80 -40.02
N LEU A 238 0.25 13.45 -40.37
CA LEU A 238 1.52 12.79 -40.66
C LEU A 238 2.38 12.65 -39.40
N VAL A 239 2.62 11.39 -38.98
CA VAL A 239 3.52 11.04 -37.88
C VAL A 239 4.90 10.64 -38.41
N LEU A 240 5.94 11.32 -37.99
CA LEU A 240 7.34 11.07 -38.34
C LEU A 240 8.08 10.35 -37.21
N ASP A 241 8.87 9.34 -37.57
CA ASP A 241 9.89 8.74 -36.71
C ASP A 241 11.26 8.78 -37.42
N PRO A 242 12.18 9.68 -37.03
CA PRO A 242 13.49 9.77 -37.65
C PRO A 242 14.44 8.62 -37.24
N PHE A 243 14.04 7.76 -36.31
CA PHE A 243 14.81 6.61 -35.80
C PHE A 243 13.91 5.37 -35.76
N GLY A 244 13.43 4.96 -36.94
CA GLY A 244 12.33 4.01 -37.11
C GLY A 244 12.52 2.66 -36.43
N GLY A 245 13.75 2.13 -36.35
CA GLY A 245 14.11 0.92 -35.64
C GLY A 245 13.17 -0.25 -35.93
N SER A 246 12.42 -0.67 -34.91
CA SER A 246 11.42 -1.75 -35.03
C SER A 246 10.10 -1.37 -35.73
N GLY A 247 9.91 -0.09 -36.06
CA GLY A 247 8.70 0.48 -36.67
C GLY A 247 7.51 0.66 -35.74
N THR A 248 7.71 0.67 -34.40
CA THR A 248 6.57 0.71 -33.45
C THR A 248 5.76 2.00 -33.57
N THR A 249 6.41 3.17 -33.63
CA THR A 249 5.72 4.47 -33.78
C THR A 249 4.81 4.49 -34.99
N LEU A 250 5.34 4.02 -36.11
CA LEU A 250 4.68 3.98 -37.41
C LEU A 250 3.54 2.96 -37.43
N ALA A 251 3.73 1.81 -36.77
CA ALA A 251 2.69 0.80 -36.63
C ALA A 251 1.52 1.36 -35.83
N VAL A 252 1.81 2.05 -34.72
CA VAL A 252 0.78 2.71 -33.91
C VAL A 252 0.07 3.81 -34.68
N ALA A 253 0.81 4.66 -35.41
CA ALA A 253 0.24 5.69 -36.26
C ALA A 253 -0.74 5.10 -37.29
N LYS A 254 -0.31 4.06 -38.03
CA LYS A 254 -1.17 3.33 -38.97
C LYS A 254 -2.42 2.76 -38.32
N LYS A 255 -2.28 2.06 -37.19
CA LYS A 255 -3.40 1.47 -36.44
C LYS A 255 -4.41 2.50 -35.98
N LEU A 256 -3.95 3.71 -35.65
CA LEU A 256 -4.80 4.82 -35.23
C LEU A 256 -5.29 5.68 -36.41
N GLY A 257 -5.02 5.30 -37.67
CA GLY A 257 -5.51 6.03 -38.84
C GLY A 257 -4.77 7.33 -39.12
N ARG A 258 -3.47 7.38 -38.82
CA ARG A 258 -2.55 8.47 -39.20
C ARG A 258 -1.70 8.03 -40.40
N ASP A 259 -1.33 8.99 -41.24
CA ASP A 259 -0.23 8.81 -42.18
C ASP A 259 1.08 8.72 -41.39
N TRP A 260 2.08 8.03 -41.94
CA TRP A 260 3.34 7.84 -41.23
C TRP A 260 4.54 7.88 -42.17
N LEU A 261 5.70 8.28 -41.65
CA LEU A 261 6.97 8.27 -42.36
C LEU A 261 8.07 7.90 -41.38
N GLY A 262 8.92 6.93 -41.75
CA GLY A 262 10.04 6.50 -40.93
C GLY A 262 11.36 6.62 -41.66
N PHE A 263 12.43 6.94 -40.93
CA PHE A 263 13.80 6.84 -41.42
C PHE A 263 14.55 5.78 -40.63
N GLU A 264 15.35 4.96 -41.30
CA GLU A 264 16.15 3.94 -40.65
C GLU A 264 17.47 3.75 -41.39
N LEU A 265 18.59 3.83 -40.67
CA LEU A 265 19.90 3.71 -41.28
C LEU A 265 20.14 2.29 -41.80
N SER A 266 19.79 1.30 -40.97
CA SER A 266 20.02 -0.10 -41.30
C SER A 266 19.08 -0.59 -42.40
N SER A 267 19.67 -1.17 -43.45
CA SER A 267 18.92 -1.81 -44.53
C SER A 267 18.02 -2.97 -44.05
N GLU A 268 18.46 -3.75 -43.06
CA GLU A 268 17.71 -4.88 -42.52
C GLU A 268 16.50 -4.43 -41.69
N TYR A 269 16.70 -3.53 -40.71
CA TYR A 269 15.63 -2.95 -39.92
C TYR A 269 14.60 -2.22 -40.77
N ALA A 270 15.01 -1.44 -41.78
CA ALA A 270 14.09 -0.80 -42.71
C ALA A 270 13.21 -1.83 -43.44
N LYS A 271 13.81 -2.93 -43.92
CA LYS A 271 13.07 -4.02 -44.56
C LYS A 271 12.08 -4.68 -43.61
N TYR A 272 12.54 -5.16 -42.45
CA TYR A 272 11.68 -5.88 -41.49
C TYR A 272 10.59 -4.97 -40.88
N GLY A 273 10.90 -3.69 -40.70
CA GLY A 273 9.93 -2.68 -40.26
C GLY A 273 8.83 -2.46 -41.30
N ASN A 274 9.17 -2.36 -42.58
CA ASN A 274 8.16 -2.30 -43.66
C ASN A 274 7.33 -3.59 -43.72
N GLU A 275 7.94 -4.78 -43.63
CA GLU A 275 7.20 -6.06 -43.57
C GLU A 275 6.24 -6.12 -42.36
N ARG A 276 6.65 -5.58 -41.20
CA ARG A 276 5.77 -5.45 -40.02
C ARG A 276 4.57 -4.56 -40.35
N LEU A 277 4.81 -3.41 -40.99
CA LEU A 277 3.79 -2.42 -41.32
C LEU A 277 2.80 -2.90 -42.38
N GLU A 278 3.22 -3.74 -43.32
CA GLU A 278 2.34 -4.41 -44.27
C GLU A 278 1.31 -5.33 -43.57
N ARG A 279 1.71 -5.95 -42.45
CA ARG A 279 0.82 -6.83 -41.65
C ARG A 279 -0.17 -6.05 -40.77
N CYS A 280 0.13 -4.81 -40.42
CA CYS A 280 -0.76 -3.95 -39.63
C CYS A 280 -1.86 -3.33 -40.51
N LYS A 281 -3.06 -3.19 -39.95
CA LYS A 281 -4.19 -2.49 -40.57
C LYS A 281 -4.66 -1.34 -39.71
N GLU A 282 -5.22 -0.33 -40.36
CA GLU A 282 -5.93 0.74 -39.66
C GLU A 282 -7.09 0.13 -38.85
N GLY A 283 -7.22 0.58 -37.59
CA GLY A 283 -8.18 0.07 -36.63
C GLY A 283 -7.76 -1.20 -35.87
N ASP A 284 -6.60 -1.80 -36.16
CA ASP A 284 -6.11 -2.92 -35.36
C ASP A 284 -5.87 -2.47 -33.89
N PRO A 285 -6.12 -3.35 -32.90
CA PRO A 285 -5.83 -3.02 -31.51
C PRO A 285 -4.33 -2.83 -31.27
N LEU A 286 -4.01 -1.94 -30.33
CA LEU A 286 -2.65 -1.78 -29.82
C LEU A 286 -2.28 -2.99 -28.96
N ASN A 287 -1.06 -3.50 -29.14
CA ASN A 287 -0.55 -4.64 -28.40
C ASN A 287 -0.16 -4.27 -26.95
N GLY A 288 -0.38 -5.19 -26.01
CA GLY A 288 -0.11 -4.97 -24.58
C GLY A 288 -1.30 -4.38 -23.81
N PRO A 289 -1.30 -4.47 -22.47
CA PRO A 289 -2.36 -3.89 -21.64
C PRO A 289 -2.30 -2.35 -21.66
N ALA A 290 -3.47 -1.69 -21.72
CA ALA A 290 -3.56 -0.22 -21.71
C ALA A 290 -2.98 0.40 -20.42
N ASP A 291 -3.09 -0.32 -19.30
CA ASP A 291 -2.46 -0.01 -18.01
C ASP A 291 -1.86 -1.30 -17.40
N PRO A 292 -0.58 -1.62 -17.64
CA PRO A 292 0.05 -2.80 -17.05
C PRO A 292 0.18 -2.62 -15.54
N VAL A 293 -0.47 -3.50 -14.77
CA VAL A 293 -0.54 -3.42 -13.30
C VAL A 293 0.53 -4.24 -12.57
N GLU A 294 1.36 -5.00 -13.28
CA GLU A 294 2.41 -5.86 -12.72
C GLU A 294 3.71 -5.76 -13.51
N SER A 295 4.84 -6.08 -12.86
CA SER A 295 6.23 -5.91 -13.34
C SER A 295 6.61 -6.59 -14.69
N SER A 296 5.66 -7.29 -15.31
CA SER A 296 5.59 -7.89 -16.66
C SER A 296 4.52 -8.99 -16.57
N PRO A 297 3.61 -9.16 -17.54
CA PRO A 297 2.71 -10.30 -17.53
C PRO A 297 3.51 -11.61 -17.59
N THR A 298 3.05 -12.65 -16.88
CA THR A 298 3.65 -13.98 -17.00
C THR A 298 3.45 -14.50 -18.42
N THR A 299 4.55 -14.80 -19.11
CA THR A 299 4.51 -15.33 -20.49
C THR A 299 4.63 -16.85 -20.46
N ALA A 300 3.98 -17.53 -21.41
CA ALA A 300 4.04 -19.00 -21.52
C ALA A 300 5.47 -19.54 -21.71
N ALA A 301 6.38 -18.72 -22.23
CA ALA A 301 7.80 -19.03 -22.39
C ALA A 301 8.68 -18.57 -21.20
N GLY A 302 8.11 -17.85 -20.22
CA GLY A 302 8.83 -17.31 -19.07
C GLY A 302 9.25 -18.42 -18.09
N ARG A 303 10.55 -18.56 -17.83
CA ARG A 303 11.10 -19.52 -16.86
C ARG A 303 11.55 -18.78 -15.59
N ARG A 304 11.06 -19.20 -14.41
CA ARG A 304 11.57 -18.72 -13.12
C ARG A 304 12.87 -19.46 -12.76
N LEU A 305 13.88 -18.74 -12.27
CA LEU A 305 15.10 -19.36 -11.75
C LEU A 305 14.76 -20.19 -10.49
N LYS A 306 14.99 -21.50 -10.55
CA LYS A 306 14.89 -22.38 -9.38
C LYS A 306 16.02 -22.03 -8.40
N ASP A 307 15.71 -22.00 -7.11
CA ASP A 307 16.68 -21.81 -6.01
C ASP A 307 17.40 -20.45 -5.94
N HIS A 308 16.88 -19.40 -6.60
CA HIS A 308 17.47 -18.06 -6.51
C HIS A 308 17.36 -17.50 -5.07
N PRO A 309 18.43 -16.95 -4.46
CA PRO A 309 18.43 -16.53 -3.05
C PRO A 309 17.32 -15.53 -2.69
N LEU A 310 16.96 -14.63 -3.62
CA LEU A 310 15.88 -13.65 -3.45
C LEU A 310 14.46 -14.23 -3.63
N THR A 311 14.34 -15.53 -3.92
CA THR A 311 13.05 -16.25 -3.93
C THR A 311 12.77 -17.01 -2.63
N ARG A 312 13.67 -16.90 -1.64
CA ARG A 312 13.50 -17.42 -0.27
C ARG A 312 12.82 -16.37 0.63
N ASP A 313 12.19 -16.80 1.73
CA ASP A 313 11.54 -15.91 2.70
C ASP A 313 12.47 -14.74 3.11
N LYS A 314 11.96 -13.50 3.07
CA LYS A 314 12.72 -12.26 3.34
C LYS A 314 13.47 -12.28 4.70
N GLU A 315 12.99 -13.05 5.66
CA GLU A 315 13.63 -13.25 6.97
C GLU A 315 14.99 -13.98 6.89
N GLN A 316 15.25 -14.75 5.82
CA GLN A 316 16.53 -15.46 5.61
C GLN A 316 17.61 -14.59 4.95
N LEU A 317 17.27 -13.37 4.52
CA LEU A 317 18.15 -12.45 3.79
C LEU A 317 18.68 -11.30 4.66
N LEU A 318 18.22 -11.19 5.91
CA LEU A 318 18.78 -10.25 6.89
C LEU A 318 20.15 -10.78 7.35
N PRO A 319 21.20 -9.94 7.45
CA PRO A 319 22.46 -10.38 8.03
C PRO A 319 22.18 -10.84 9.46
N THR A 320 22.54 -12.09 9.76
CA THR A 320 22.54 -12.61 11.13
C THR A 320 23.67 -11.92 11.87
N PHE A 321 23.36 -10.83 12.58
CA PHE A 321 24.28 -10.30 13.58
C PHE A 321 24.53 -11.39 14.61
N ARG A 322 25.81 -11.76 14.78
CA ARG A 322 26.17 -12.73 15.81
C ARG A 322 26.28 -11.99 17.13
N LYS A 323 25.99 -12.71 18.22
CA LYS A 323 26.12 -12.17 19.59
C LYS A 323 27.55 -11.66 19.87
N GLU A 324 28.53 -12.22 19.17
CA GLU A 324 29.95 -11.82 19.18
C GLU A 324 30.19 -10.38 18.70
N ASP A 325 29.35 -9.85 17.79
CA ASP A 325 29.53 -8.51 17.20
C ASP A 325 29.19 -7.38 18.19
N PHE A 326 28.58 -7.71 19.34
CA PHE A 326 28.14 -6.77 20.37
C PHE A 326 28.68 -7.07 21.78
N SER A 327 29.67 -7.96 21.92
CA SER A 327 30.24 -8.26 23.23
C SER A 327 31.10 -7.09 23.74
N GLN A 328 30.56 -6.29 24.64
CA GLN A 328 31.37 -5.53 25.61
C GLN A 328 32.01 -6.52 26.60
N PRO A 329 33.21 -6.24 27.14
CA PRO A 329 33.90 -7.17 28.04
C PRO A 329 33.08 -7.36 29.33
N GLU A 330 32.82 -8.61 29.69
CA GLU A 330 32.08 -8.96 30.91
C GLU A 330 32.88 -8.62 32.18
N PRO A 331 32.21 -8.23 33.28
CA PRO A 331 32.85 -8.09 34.60
C PRO A 331 33.24 -9.46 35.16
N PRO A 332 34.24 -9.54 36.06
CA PRO A 332 34.87 -10.80 36.45
C PRO A 332 33.91 -11.72 37.21
N ALA A 333 34.10 -13.01 36.96
CA ALA A 333 33.26 -14.12 37.38
C ALA A 333 33.30 -14.37 38.90
N ASP A 334 32.12 -14.63 39.48
CA ASP A 334 31.99 -15.39 40.72
C ASP A 334 31.93 -16.88 40.36
N ASP A 335 32.85 -17.63 40.98
CA ASP A 335 32.94 -19.09 40.97
C ASP A 335 31.65 -19.71 41.53
N ASP A 336 31.05 -20.65 40.80
CA ASP A 336 30.62 -21.91 41.41
C ASP A 336 30.34 -22.97 40.32
N ALA A 337 31.09 -24.05 40.42
CA ALA A 337 31.14 -25.17 39.51
C ALA A 337 29.99 -26.16 39.74
N VAL A 338 29.36 -26.65 38.66
CA VAL A 338 28.65 -27.94 38.68
C VAL A 338 28.86 -28.71 37.37
N ALA A 339 29.74 -29.71 37.50
CA ALA A 339 29.95 -30.99 36.81
C ALA A 339 29.28 -31.30 35.45
N ASP A 340 30.14 -31.60 34.49
CA ASP A 340 29.93 -32.32 33.23
C ASP A 340 29.35 -33.74 33.42
N VAL A 341 28.39 -34.11 32.58
CA VAL A 341 27.99 -35.52 32.35
C VAL A 341 28.35 -35.91 30.92
N ALA A 342 29.19 -36.93 30.82
CA ALA A 342 29.80 -37.47 29.62
C ALA A 342 28.80 -38.01 28.59
N THR A 343 29.02 -37.66 27.32
CA THR A 343 28.35 -38.24 26.15
C THR A 343 29.04 -39.55 25.75
N THR A 344 28.27 -40.64 25.71
CA THR A 344 28.70 -41.91 25.10
C THR A 344 28.19 -41.97 23.66
N ASN A 345 29.11 -42.18 22.73
CA ASN A 345 28.84 -42.38 21.32
C ASN A 345 28.22 -43.76 21.07
N GLY A 346 27.01 -43.77 20.50
CA GLY A 346 26.41 -44.94 19.90
C GLY A 346 25.43 -44.52 18.80
N ALA A 347 25.83 -44.64 17.53
CA ALA A 347 24.87 -44.69 16.42
C ALA A 347 24.20 -46.09 16.46
N PRO A 348 22.88 -46.21 16.23
CA PRO A 348 22.44 -46.33 14.84
C PRO A 348 20.99 -45.87 14.54
N ALA A 349 20.62 -46.07 13.27
CA ALA A 349 19.31 -45.98 12.62
C ALA A 349 18.95 -44.59 12.05
N ALA A 350 18.77 -44.57 10.74
CA ALA A 350 18.32 -43.43 9.96
C ALA A 350 16.91 -43.00 10.41
N ALA A 351 16.85 -42.09 11.37
CA ALA A 351 15.64 -41.38 11.72
C ALA A 351 15.28 -40.45 10.55
N VAL A 352 14.06 -40.62 10.03
CA VAL A 352 13.40 -39.61 9.20
C VAL A 352 13.57 -38.27 9.93
N LYS A 353 14.25 -37.30 9.33
CA LYS A 353 14.37 -35.94 9.86
C LYS A 353 12.99 -35.28 9.76
N THR A 354 12.07 -35.68 10.62
CA THR A 354 10.85 -34.90 10.87
C THR A 354 11.33 -33.62 11.53
N ASP A 355 11.08 -32.48 10.88
CA ASP A 355 11.41 -31.17 11.44
C ASP A 355 10.79 -31.05 12.83
N LEU A 356 11.62 -30.94 13.87
CA LEU A 356 11.17 -30.80 15.26
C LEU A 356 10.16 -29.65 15.41
N ARG A 357 10.27 -28.61 14.58
CA ARG A 357 9.32 -27.48 14.55
C ARG A 357 7.98 -27.85 13.92
N ALA A 358 7.96 -28.79 12.97
CA ALA A 358 6.71 -29.31 12.41
C ALA A 358 5.98 -30.17 13.44
N LEU A 359 6.70 -31.04 14.16
CA LEU A 359 6.14 -31.86 15.25
C LEU A 359 5.57 -31.01 16.40
N LEU A 360 6.31 -29.99 16.84
CA LEU A 360 5.82 -29.04 17.86
C LEU A 360 4.57 -28.29 17.39
N ARG A 361 4.52 -27.90 16.12
CA ARG A 361 3.34 -27.24 15.54
C ARG A 361 2.14 -28.18 15.52
N GLU A 362 2.31 -29.41 15.04
CA GLU A 362 1.25 -30.41 14.99
C GLU A 362 0.70 -30.71 16.38
N ALA A 363 1.57 -30.85 17.38
CA ALA A 363 1.17 -31.07 18.76
C ALA A 363 0.38 -29.88 19.36
N ILE A 364 0.81 -28.63 19.12
CA ILE A 364 0.05 -27.45 19.57
C ILE A 364 -1.31 -27.35 18.87
N VAL A 365 -1.36 -27.63 17.57
CA VAL A 365 -2.62 -27.65 16.82
C VAL A 365 -3.55 -28.74 17.33
N GLY A 366 -3.01 -29.93 17.62
CA GLY A 366 -3.76 -31.04 18.22
C GLY A 366 -4.32 -30.71 19.60
N ALA A 367 -3.50 -30.14 20.48
CA ALA A 367 -3.93 -29.69 21.81
C ALA A 367 -5.02 -28.62 21.72
N PHE A 368 -4.91 -27.68 20.78
CA PHE A 368 -5.96 -26.70 20.52
C PHE A 368 -7.26 -27.36 20.05
N SER A 369 -7.20 -28.27 19.08
CA SER A 369 -8.38 -28.98 18.57
C SER A 369 -9.08 -29.84 19.63
N ALA A 370 -8.34 -30.37 20.60
CA ALA A 370 -8.91 -31.14 21.71
C ALA A 370 -9.61 -30.26 22.75
N ALA A 371 -9.11 -29.03 22.97
CA ALA A 371 -9.56 -28.16 24.06
C ALA A 371 -10.51 -27.03 23.66
N ASN A 372 -10.66 -26.72 22.36
CA ASN A 372 -11.34 -25.49 21.93
C ASN A 372 -12.87 -25.54 21.95
N GLU A 373 -13.48 -26.71 22.10
CA GLU A 373 -14.95 -26.90 22.08
C GLU A 373 -15.64 -26.25 20.85
N GLY A 374 -14.94 -26.13 19.71
CA GLY A 374 -15.45 -25.46 18.50
C GLY A 374 -15.31 -23.94 18.49
N HIS A 375 -14.71 -23.35 19.53
CA HIS A 375 -14.47 -21.92 19.64
C HIS A 375 -13.15 -21.47 19.00
N SER A 376 -13.09 -20.18 18.68
CA SER A 376 -11.88 -19.55 18.12
C SER A 376 -10.74 -19.46 19.13
N VAL A 377 -9.50 -19.33 18.63
CA VAL A 377 -8.32 -19.06 19.47
C VAL A 377 -8.51 -17.80 20.32
N ASP A 378 -9.13 -16.74 19.78
CA ASP A 378 -9.34 -15.50 20.55
C ASP A 378 -10.28 -15.74 21.73
N TRP A 379 -11.33 -16.55 21.55
CA TRP A 379 -12.25 -16.90 22.63
C TRP A 379 -11.58 -17.81 23.66
N LEU A 380 -10.83 -18.81 23.21
CA LEU A 380 -10.05 -19.67 24.11
C LEU A 380 -9.11 -18.84 24.99
N LEU A 381 -8.44 -17.83 24.43
CA LEU A 381 -7.58 -16.94 25.23
C LEU A 381 -8.37 -16.05 26.21
N CYS A 382 -9.66 -15.82 25.99
CA CYS A 382 -10.53 -15.10 26.92
C CYS A 382 -11.10 -16.02 28.01
N ASP A 383 -11.35 -17.29 27.71
CA ASP A 383 -11.99 -18.23 28.64
C ASP A 383 -10.96 -18.97 29.51
N PRO A 384 -10.95 -18.75 30.84
CA PRO A 384 -10.02 -19.45 31.73
C PRO A 384 -10.16 -20.98 31.69
N ALA A 385 -11.38 -21.51 31.56
CA ALA A 385 -11.60 -22.95 31.55
C ALA A 385 -11.06 -23.58 30.27
N LEU A 386 -11.27 -22.94 29.11
CA LEU A 386 -10.71 -23.41 27.84
C LEU A 386 -9.17 -23.25 27.80
N GLN A 387 -8.61 -22.20 28.42
CA GLN A 387 -7.16 -22.09 28.61
C GLN A 387 -6.61 -23.25 29.45
N ASP A 388 -7.24 -23.54 30.58
CA ASP A 388 -6.79 -24.61 31.48
C ASP A 388 -6.86 -25.98 30.77
N ALA A 389 -7.94 -26.25 30.02
CA ALA A 389 -8.08 -27.44 29.18
C ALA A 389 -6.98 -27.52 28.10
N PHE A 390 -6.67 -26.40 27.46
CA PHE A 390 -5.59 -26.33 26.46
C PHE A 390 -4.21 -26.55 27.08
N HIS A 391 -3.95 -26.00 28.27
CA HIS A 391 -2.69 -26.21 28.99
C HIS A 391 -2.52 -27.65 29.44
N ALA A 392 -3.60 -28.28 29.92
CA ALA A 392 -3.61 -29.71 30.24
C ALA A 392 -3.28 -30.56 29.00
N ALA A 393 -3.96 -30.30 27.87
CA ALA A 393 -3.70 -31.00 26.62
C ALA A 393 -2.26 -30.80 26.10
N CYS A 394 -1.68 -29.60 26.27
CA CYS A 394 -0.28 -29.35 25.93
C CYS A 394 0.69 -30.14 26.83
N GLY A 395 0.39 -30.23 28.13
CA GLY A 395 1.17 -31.02 29.08
C GLY A 395 1.11 -32.52 28.78
N GLU A 396 -0.07 -33.05 28.49
CA GLU A 396 -0.28 -34.45 28.09
C GLU A 396 0.44 -34.80 26.77
N ALA A 397 0.52 -33.85 25.84
CA ALA A 397 1.27 -33.98 24.60
C ALA A 397 2.81 -33.87 24.79
N GLY A 398 3.29 -33.62 26.02
CA GLY A 398 4.72 -33.52 26.33
C GLY A 398 5.40 -32.28 25.73
N LEU A 399 4.65 -31.20 25.48
CA LEU A 399 5.21 -29.97 24.93
C LEU A 399 6.16 -29.28 25.91
N ILE A 400 7.34 -28.91 25.43
CA ILE A 400 8.32 -28.12 26.19
C ILE A 400 7.82 -26.67 26.30
N GLY A 401 7.95 -26.07 27.49
CA GLY A 401 7.56 -24.69 27.78
C GLY A 401 6.49 -24.60 28.86
N GLY A 402 5.99 -23.39 29.12
CA GLY A 402 4.89 -23.17 30.05
C GLY A 402 3.62 -22.67 29.38
N PRO A 403 2.51 -22.53 30.14
CA PRO A 403 1.23 -21.99 29.67
C PRO A 403 1.32 -20.71 28.83
N SER A 404 2.24 -19.80 29.19
CA SER A 404 2.43 -18.54 28.47
C SER A 404 3.06 -18.72 27.09
N ASP A 405 3.95 -19.70 26.96
CA ASP A 405 4.66 -20.01 25.71
C ASP A 405 3.72 -20.71 24.74
N TRP A 406 2.92 -21.66 25.24
CA TRP A 406 1.92 -22.39 24.46
C TRP A 406 0.83 -21.45 23.94
N ASN A 407 0.30 -20.57 24.79
CA ASN A 407 -0.68 -19.55 24.36
C ASN A 407 -0.11 -18.62 23.29
N ARG A 408 1.15 -18.18 23.43
CA ARG A 408 1.81 -17.29 22.47
C ARG A 408 2.04 -17.98 21.13
N GLU A 409 2.48 -19.23 21.14
CA GLU A 409 2.71 -20.00 19.93
C GLU A 409 1.39 -20.30 19.22
N LEU A 410 0.32 -20.66 19.96
CA LEU A 410 -1.02 -20.83 19.39
C LEU A 410 -1.52 -19.54 18.71
N LEU A 411 -1.37 -18.38 19.37
CA LEU A 411 -1.73 -17.09 18.79
C LEU A 411 -0.87 -16.74 17.55
N ARG A 412 0.41 -17.10 17.56
CA ARG A 412 1.33 -16.91 16.42
C ARG A 412 0.90 -17.75 15.21
N LEU A 413 0.58 -19.03 15.43
CA LEU A 413 0.08 -19.93 14.39
C LEU A 413 -1.23 -19.43 13.78
N ARG A 414 -2.13 -18.89 14.61
CA ARG A 414 -3.37 -18.23 14.16
C ARG A 414 -3.09 -17.02 13.27
N LYS A 415 -2.19 -16.12 13.69
CA LYS A 415 -1.83 -14.92 12.89
C LYS A 415 -1.12 -15.27 11.58
N ALA A 416 -0.37 -16.38 11.54
CA ALA A 416 0.30 -16.87 10.35
C ALA A 416 -0.62 -17.68 9.40
N GLY A 417 -1.90 -17.86 9.72
CA GLY A 417 -2.84 -18.66 8.92
C GLY A 417 -2.50 -20.16 8.89
N LYS A 418 -1.74 -20.66 9.88
CA LYS A 418 -1.22 -22.04 9.94
C LYS A 418 -2.06 -22.98 10.80
N LEU A 419 -3.21 -22.51 11.31
CA LEU A 419 -4.22 -23.38 11.89
C LEU A 419 -5.08 -23.94 10.76
N ALA A 420 -5.22 -25.27 10.71
CA ALA A 420 -6.12 -25.89 9.75
C ALA A 420 -7.51 -25.26 9.87
N LYS A 421 -8.19 -25.00 8.74
CA LYS A 421 -9.62 -24.63 8.71
C LYS A 421 -10.43 -25.85 9.20
N GLY A 422 -10.48 -26.04 10.51
CA GLY A 422 -11.23 -27.11 11.14
C GLY A 422 -12.71 -26.96 10.84
N ARG A 423 -13.37 -28.08 10.50
CA ARG A 423 -14.83 -28.16 10.35
C ARG A 423 -15.47 -27.91 11.70
N GLY A 424 -16.38 -26.93 11.74
CA GLY A 424 -17.13 -26.55 12.94
C GLY A 424 -16.64 -25.22 13.52
N ALA A 425 -16.85 -24.11 12.79
CA ALA A 425 -16.91 -22.82 13.48
C ALA A 425 -18.15 -22.88 14.36
N GLY A 426 -17.98 -23.00 15.68
CA GLY A 426 -19.08 -22.78 16.62
C GLY A 426 -19.74 -21.42 16.33
N ALA A 427 -20.99 -21.25 16.78
CA ALA A 427 -21.70 -19.99 16.61
C ALA A 427 -20.79 -18.80 17.05
N PRO A 428 -20.75 -17.70 16.29
CA PRO A 428 -19.98 -16.53 16.67
C PRO A 428 -20.32 -16.12 18.10
N ILE A 429 -19.31 -15.95 18.95
CA ILE A 429 -19.53 -15.42 20.29
C ILE A 429 -19.85 -13.93 20.16
N ASP A 430 -21.14 -13.64 20.26
CA ASP A 430 -21.68 -12.30 20.24
C ASP A 430 -22.63 -12.12 21.42
N PHE A 431 -22.40 -11.06 22.18
CA PHE A 431 -23.26 -10.66 23.27
C PHE A 431 -24.18 -9.56 22.73
N SER A 432 -25.44 -9.54 23.17
CA SER A 432 -26.32 -8.45 22.76
C SER A 432 -25.75 -7.09 23.21
N PRO A 433 -26.05 -5.99 22.51
CA PRO A 433 -25.62 -4.65 22.91
C PRO A 433 -25.97 -4.34 24.37
N GLU A 434 -27.17 -4.71 24.80
CA GLU A 434 -27.69 -4.48 26.16
C GLU A 434 -26.88 -5.28 27.19
N ALA A 435 -26.59 -6.55 26.90
CA ALA A 435 -25.76 -7.37 27.77
C ALA A 435 -24.33 -6.82 27.84
N THR A 436 -23.78 -6.36 26.72
CA THR A 436 -22.43 -5.82 26.61
C THR A 436 -22.28 -4.50 27.36
N ASP A 437 -23.28 -3.62 27.27
CA ASP A 437 -23.29 -2.35 27.99
C ASP A 437 -23.05 -2.61 29.48
N HIS A 438 -23.74 -3.58 30.08
CA HIS A 438 -23.61 -3.90 31.52
C HIS A 438 -22.18 -4.08 32.05
N PHE A 439 -21.20 -4.47 31.21
CA PHE A 439 -19.83 -4.75 31.66
C PHE A 439 -18.70 -4.19 30.79
N ARG A 440 -18.97 -3.67 29.59
CA ARG A 440 -17.94 -3.16 28.67
C ARG A 440 -17.06 -2.10 29.31
N PHE A 441 -17.65 -1.16 30.07
CA PHE A 441 -16.90 -0.11 30.77
C PHE A 441 -15.88 -0.70 31.77
N ALA A 442 -16.23 -1.79 32.47
CA ALA A 442 -15.33 -2.43 33.43
C ALA A 442 -14.14 -3.10 32.72
N ALA A 443 -14.38 -3.68 31.54
CA ALA A 443 -13.34 -4.25 30.69
C ALA A 443 -12.37 -3.17 30.15
N GLU A 444 -12.89 -2.01 29.75
CA GLU A 444 -12.08 -0.87 29.32
C GLU A 444 -11.16 -0.37 30.44
N MET A 445 -11.74 -0.14 31.63
CA MET A 445 -10.99 0.36 32.78
C MET A 445 -9.92 -0.63 33.25
N ALA A 446 -10.25 -1.93 33.23
CA ALA A 446 -9.30 -2.99 33.54
C ALA A 446 -8.16 -3.06 32.51
N TRP A 447 -8.44 -2.78 31.24
CA TRP A 447 -7.41 -2.73 30.21
C TRP A 447 -6.44 -1.57 30.47
N ALA A 448 -6.96 -0.37 30.76
CA ALA A 448 -6.13 0.78 31.12
C ALA A 448 -5.23 0.49 32.34
N ASP A 449 -5.80 -0.09 33.41
CA ASP A 449 -5.03 -0.50 34.59
C ASP A 449 -3.95 -1.55 34.27
N ALA A 450 -4.28 -2.53 33.42
CA ALA A 450 -3.33 -3.56 33.01
C ALA A 450 -2.17 -3.00 32.18
N MET A 451 -2.43 -2.07 31.25
CA MET A 451 -1.37 -1.39 30.49
C MET A 451 -0.47 -0.55 31.38
N LYS A 452 -1.03 0.10 32.41
CA LYS A 452 -0.24 0.84 33.41
C LYS A 452 0.62 -0.07 34.28
N LYS A 453 0.07 -1.23 34.69
CA LYS A 453 0.80 -2.20 35.51
C LYS A 453 1.90 -2.91 34.73
N TYR A 454 1.66 -3.19 33.45
CA TYR A 454 2.57 -3.91 32.55
C TYR A 454 2.88 -3.05 31.32
N PRO A 455 3.69 -1.98 31.45
CA PRO A 455 4.04 -1.11 30.33
C PRO A 455 4.75 -1.91 29.23
N GLY A 456 4.43 -1.59 27.96
CA GLY A 456 4.96 -2.27 26.78
C GLY A 456 4.29 -3.61 26.43
N TRP A 457 3.38 -4.12 27.27
CA TRP A 457 2.63 -5.34 26.95
C TRP A 457 1.36 -5.02 26.18
N SER A 458 1.14 -5.74 25.07
CA SER A 458 -0.13 -5.69 24.33
C SER A 458 -1.21 -6.48 25.07
N LEU A 459 -2.48 -6.18 24.78
CA LEU A 459 -3.62 -6.92 25.35
C LEU A 459 -3.56 -8.42 25.01
N ASP A 460 -3.16 -8.75 23.78
CA ASP A 460 -2.91 -10.15 23.37
C ASP A 460 -1.86 -10.81 24.27
N ALA A 461 -0.75 -10.13 24.54
CA ALA A 461 0.33 -10.66 25.37
C ALA A 461 -0.09 -10.81 26.84
N ILE A 462 -0.95 -9.93 27.33
CA ILE A 462 -1.55 -10.02 28.68
C ILE A 462 -2.42 -11.28 28.77
N PHE A 463 -3.30 -11.53 27.80
CA PHE A 463 -4.19 -12.70 27.81
C PHE A 463 -3.48 -14.01 27.51
N CYS A 464 -2.34 -13.98 26.81
CA CYS A 464 -1.48 -15.15 26.68
C CYS A 464 -0.80 -15.53 28.01
N SER A 465 -0.70 -14.64 28.99
CA SER A 465 -0.01 -14.86 30.26
C SER A 465 -1.03 -15.05 31.40
N PRO A 466 -1.31 -16.28 31.88
CA PRO A 466 -2.39 -16.54 32.85
C PRO A 466 -2.36 -15.65 34.09
N GLY A 467 -1.17 -15.44 34.68
CA GLY A 467 -1.03 -14.55 35.85
C GLY A 467 -1.34 -13.07 35.58
N LYS A 468 -1.07 -12.58 34.36
CA LYS A 468 -1.40 -11.20 33.96
C LYS A 468 -2.86 -11.08 33.56
N ALA A 469 -3.41 -12.09 32.91
CA ALA A 469 -4.83 -12.18 32.61
C ALA A 469 -5.67 -12.19 33.90
N LEU A 470 -5.23 -12.91 34.94
CA LEU A 470 -5.86 -12.88 36.27
C LEU A 470 -5.81 -11.49 36.92
N TYR A 471 -4.74 -10.72 36.69
CA TYR A 471 -4.69 -9.33 37.15
C TYR A 471 -5.76 -8.47 36.45
N PHE A 472 -5.92 -8.62 35.13
CA PHE A 472 -6.98 -7.95 34.37
C PHE A 472 -8.35 -8.30 34.95
N ASP A 473 -8.65 -9.58 35.18
CA ASP A 473 -9.94 -10.03 35.72
C ASP A 473 -10.23 -9.41 37.08
N ARG A 474 -9.24 -9.47 37.99
CA ARG A 474 -9.33 -8.87 39.33
C ARG A 474 -9.50 -7.37 39.28
N SER A 475 -8.99 -6.69 38.25
CA SER A 475 -9.19 -5.25 38.06
C SER A 475 -10.61 -4.96 37.60
N ALA A 476 -11.09 -5.67 36.57
CA ALA A 476 -12.44 -5.51 36.03
C ALA A 476 -13.52 -5.72 37.11
N MET A 477 -13.36 -6.76 37.94
CA MET A 477 -14.30 -7.05 39.03
C MET A 477 -14.41 -5.93 40.08
N LYS A 478 -13.44 -5.02 40.20
CA LYS A 478 -13.52 -3.89 41.16
C LYS A 478 -14.48 -2.80 40.68
N HIS A 479 -14.68 -2.72 39.36
CA HIS A 479 -15.52 -1.74 38.68
C HIS A 479 -16.99 -2.17 38.57
N LEU A 480 -17.29 -3.43 38.93
CA LEU A 480 -18.63 -3.97 38.94
C LEU A 480 -19.17 -4.10 40.37
N PRO A 481 -20.50 -4.00 40.56
CA PRO A 481 -21.17 -4.47 41.76
C PRO A 481 -20.92 -5.97 41.99
N ALA A 482 -20.86 -6.40 43.24
CA ALA A 482 -20.51 -7.78 43.59
C ALA A 482 -21.47 -8.84 42.99
N ALA A 483 -22.76 -8.51 42.86
CA ALA A 483 -23.75 -9.38 42.25
C ALA A 483 -23.47 -9.59 40.74
N VAL A 484 -23.27 -8.50 40.01
CA VAL A 484 -22.96 -8.49 38.56
C VAL A 484 -21.63 -9.18 38.27
N ALA A 485 -20.61 -8.93 39.11
CA ALA A 485 -19.29 -9.56 38.96
C ALA A 485 -19.34 -11.09 39.10
N LYS A 486 -20.28 -11.63 39.89
CA LYS A 486 -20.45 -13.08 40.08
C LYS A 486 -21.14 -13.74 38.88
N GLU A 487 -22.01 -13.01 38.19
CA GLU A 487 -22.81 -13.52 37.07
C GLU A 487 -22.01 -13.57 35.76
N ILE A 488 -21.22 -12.53 35.47
CA ILE A 488 -20.60 -12.35 34.14
C ILE A 488 -19.34 -13.20 33.96
N GLY A 489 -18.57 -13.44 35.03
CA GLY A 489 -17.30 -14.17 34.94
C GLY A 489 -16.22 -13.45 34.11
N ALA A 490 -15.09 -14.13 33.87
CA ALA A 490 -13.91 -13.51 33.26
C ALA A 490 -13.97 -13.44 31.73
N ALA A 491 -14.55 -14.44 31.07
CA ALA A 491 -14.51 -14.57 29.62
C ALA A 491 -15.21 -13.41 28.88
N PRO A 492 -16.43 -12.97 29.25
CA PRO A 492 -17.09 -11.85 28.58
C PRO A 492 -16.32 -10.52 28.77
N LEU A 493 -15.71 -10.31 29.95
CA LEU A 493 -14.90 -9.13 30.24
C LEU A 493 -13.66 -9.06 29.34
N ARG A 494 -12.91 -10.16 29.22
CA ARG A 494 -11.73 -10.22 28.34
C ARG A 494 -12.14 -10.06 26.87
N TRP A 495 -13.27 -10.65 26.47
CA TRP A 495 -13.79 -10.54 25.11
C TRP A 495 -14.20 -9.11 24.73
N ALA A 496 -14.89 -8.40 25.63
CA ALA A 496 -15.22 -6.99 25.44
C ALA A 496 -13.98 -6.12 25.25
N ALA A 497 -12.90 -6.36 25.99
CA ALA A 497 -11.63 -5.67 25.80
C ALA A 497 -10.99 -5.97 24.43
N LEU A 498 -11.02 -7.22 23.95
CA LEU A 498 -10.54 -7.57 22.60
C LEU A 498 -11.36 -6.89 21.50
N LYS A 499 -12.69 -6.81 21.64
CA LYS A 499 -13.58 -6.14 20.69
C LYS A 499 -13.32 -4.64 20.66
N LEU A 500 -13.20 -4.00 21.83
CA LEU A 500 -12.83 -2.59 21.94
C LEU A 500 -11.48 -2.31 21.27
N ARG A 501 -10.49 -3.19 21.47
CA ARG A 501 -9.18 -3.07 20.81
C ARG A 501 -9.27 -3.06 19.29
N LYS A 502 -10.14 -3.90 18.72
CA LYS A 502 -10.35 -3.96 17.26
C LYS A 502 -11.05 -2.69 16.76
N ALA A 503 -12.03 -2.18 17.50
CA ALA A 503 -12.80 -0.99 17.11
C ALA A 503 -12.05 0.34 17.30
N ARG A 504 -11.06 0.42 18.21
CA ARG A 504 -10.44 1.69 18.62
C ARG A 504 -9.83 2.52 17.48
N HIS A 505 -9.32 1.88 16.42
CA HIS A 505 -8.70 2.58 15.29
C HIS A 505 -9.77 3.23 14.41
N ALA A 506 -10.86 2.52 14.14
CA ALA A 506 -12.02 3.07 13.44
C ALA A 506 -12.62 4.25 14.21
N LEU A 507 -12.86 4.08 15.52
CA LEU A 507 -13.38 5.14 16.39
C LEU A 507 -12.46 6.38 16.44
N ALA A 508 -11.14 6.17 16.46
CA ALA A 508 -10.15 7.24 16.44
C ALA A 508 -10.05 7.97 15.09
N ALA A 509 -10.22 7.25 13.98
CA ALA A 509 -10.25 7.81 12.63
C ALA A 509 -11.54 8.63 12.42
N GLU A 510 -12.67 8.07 12.83
CA GLU A 510 -13.98 8.72 12.75
C GLU A 510 -14.01 10.01 13.60
N ALA A 511 -13.52 9.97 14.83
CA ALA A 511 -13.40 11.16 15.68
C ALA A 511 -12.49 12.26 15.09
N HIS A 512 -11.48 11.88 14.31
CA HIS A 512 -10.61 12.81 13.62
C HIS A 512 -11.30 13.40 12.37
N GLN A 513 -11.95 12.56 11.57
CA GLN A 513 -12.73 12.98 10.41
C GLN A 513 -13.78 14.04 10.77
N TYR A 514 -14.47 13.85 11.90
CA TYR A 514 -15.49 14.79 12.37
C TYR A 514 -14.98 15.77 13.42
N HIS A 515 -13.66 15.95 13.56
CA HIS A 515 -13.07 16.77 14.62
C HIS A 515 -13.67 18.18 14.68
N TYR A 516 -13.87 18.84 13.55
CA TYR A 516 -14.44 20.19 13.49
C TYR A 516 -15.89 20.28 14.01
N VAL A 517 -16.69 19.21 13.87
CA VAL A 517 -18.06 19.12 14.41
C VAL A 517 -18.04 18.78 15.90
N LEU A 518 -17.12 17.88 16.30
CA LEU A 518 -17.06 17.34 17.65
C LEU A 518 -16.26 18.23 18.62
N ALA A 519 -15.41 19.11 18.11
CA ALA A 519 -14.55 20.00 18.92
C ALA A 519 -15.37 20.97 19.78
N THR A 520 -16.53 21.40 19.30
CA THR A 520 -17.42 22.35 19.99
C THR A 520 -18.41 21.66 20.94
N ARG A 521 -18.60 20.34 20.83
CA ARG A 521 -19.46 19.57 21.74
C ARG A 521 -18.69 19.21 23.00
N ASP A 522 -19.22 19.60 24.16
CA ASP A 522 -18.63 19.34 25.47
C ASP A 522 -19.71 19.19 26.55
N PHE A 523 -19.32 18.68 27.72
CA PHE A 523 -20.15 18.61 28.92
C PHE A 523 -20.54 20.02 29.40
N SER A 524 -21.82 20.33 29.32
CA SER A 524 -22.37 21.65 29.68
C SER A 524 -22.23 21.96 31.18
N ARG A 525 -22.41 20.96 32.06
CA ARG A 525 -22.36 21.15 33.51
C ARG A 525 -21.92 19.92 34.29
N PHE A 526 -20.99 20.12 35.22
CA PHE A 526 -20.59 19.13 36.22
C PHE A 526 -21.38 19.28 37.53
N HIS A 527 -22.03 18.19 37.95
CA HIS A 527 -22.85 18.09 39.14
C HIS A 527 -22.09 17.38 40.27
N PRO A 528 -22.23 17.80 41.55
CA PRO A 528 -21.65 17.08 42.68
C PRO A 528 -22.23 15.66 42.81
N TRP A 529 -21.36 14.65 42.87
CA TRP A 529 -21.73 13.23 42.88
C TRP A 529 -22.75 12.88 43.97
N GLY A 530 -22.50 13.29 45.22
CA GLY A 530 -23.40 13.03 46.35
C GLY A 530 -24.74 13.77 46.32
N ARG A 531 -24.97 14.66 45.34
CA ARG A 531 -26.26 15.36 45.13
C ARG A 531 -26.95 14.93 43.83
N CYS A 532 -26.36 14.00 43.09
CA CYS A 532 -26.94 13.49 41.85
C CYS A 532 -28.10 12.54 42.15
N ARG A 533 -29.17 12.71 41.40
CA ARG A 533 -30.34 11.83 41.40
C ARG A 533 -30.30 11.02 40.11
N PHE A 534 -29.77 9.80 40.18
CA PHE A 534 -29.50 8.95 39.01
C PHE A 534 -30.78 8.51 38.29
N ASP A 535 -31.87 8.39 39.04
CA ASP A 535 -33.25 8.15 38.56
C ASP A 535 -33.68 9.15 37.47
N LYS A 536 -33.10 10.35 37.43
CA LYS A 536 -33.40 11.35 36.39
C LYS A 536 -32.91 10.98 35.00
N TRP A 537 -31.96 10.05 34.90
CA TRP A 537 -31.36 9.60 33.64
C TRP A 537 -31.63 8.13 33.36
N GLU A 538 -32.53 7.51 34.12
CA GLU A 538 -32.94 6.13 33.91
C GLU A 538 -33.56 5.95 32.51
N GLY A 539 -33.14 4.91 31.80
CA GLY A 539 -33.55 4.63 30.42
C GLY A 539 -33.05 5.63 29.36
N GLN A 540 -32.18 6.59 29.72
CA GLN A 540 -31.63 7.55 28.76
C GLN A 540 -30.24 7.14 28.29
N PRO A 541 -30.02 6.97 26.97
CA PRO A 541 -28.69 6.74 26.45
C PRO A 541 -27.88 8.04 26.51
N GLY A 542 -26.55 7.91 26.57
CA GLY A 542 -25.66 9.03 26.38
C GLY A 542 -24.23 8.86 26.87
N LEU A 543 -23.52 9.99 26.95
CA LEU A 543 -22.12 10.07 27.36
C LEU A 543 -22.01 10.69 28.75
N TYR A 544 -21.03 10.27 29.53
CA TYR A 544 -20.78 10.79 30.86
C TYR A 544 -19.29 10.93 31.16
N CYS A 545 -18.95 11.89 32.02
CA CYS A 545 -17.60 12.09 32.55
C CYS A 545 -17.62 12.07 34.07
N LEU A 546 -16.79 11.22 34.67
CA LEU A 546 -16.57 11.10 36.10
C LEU A 546 -15.31 11.86 36.50
N ARG A 547 -15.37 12.69 37.55
CA ARG A 547 -14.25 13.52 38.01
C ARG A 547 -14.01 13.44 39.51
N ARG A 548 -12.75 13.69 39.90
CA ARG A 548 -12.33 13.89 41.29
C ARG A 548 -12.50 15.35 41.73
N ARG A 549 -12.23 15.62 43.01
CA ARG A 549 -12.40 16.93 43.64
C ARG A 549 -11.46 17.99 43.05
N ASP A 550 -10.28 17.54 42.60
CA ASP A 550 -9.27 18.35 41.90
C ASP A 550 -9.62 18.59 40.41
N ARG A 551 -10.81 18.18 39.95
CA ARG A 551 -11.30 18.25 38.56
C ARG A 551 -10.58 17.34 37.57
N SER A 552 -9.66 16.47 38.01
CA SER A 552 -9.08 15.44 37.14
C SER A 552 -10.15 14.45 36.69
N ALA A 553 -10.16 14.14 35.40
CA ALA A 553 -11.07 13.15 34.83
C ALA A 553 -10.63 11.73 35.24
N VAL A 554 -11.59 10.96 35.73
CA VAL A 554 -11.38 9.56 36.12
C VAL A 554 -11.70 8.64 34.94
N TYR A 555 -12.86 8.86 34.32
CA TYR A 555 -13.38 8.04 33.24
C TYR A 555 -14.40 8.82 32.42
N VAL A 556 -14.37 8.64 31.11
CA VAL A 556 -15.40 9.12 30.17
C VAL A 556 -16.02 7.90 29.51
N GLY A 557 -17.34 7.74 29.60
CA GLY A 557 -18.02 6.54 29.14
C GLY A 557 -19.26 6.83 28.32
N GLU A 558 -19.74 5.77 27.68
CA GLU A 558 -21.04 5.68 27.03
C GLU A 558 -21.92 4.71 27.83
N ALA A 559 -23.24 4.92 27.79
CA ALA A 559 -24.22 3.96 28.28
C ALA A 559 -25.52 4.09 27.49
N ASP A 560 -26.24 2.97 27.32
CA ASP A 560 -27.60 2.99 26.79
C ASP A 560 -28.63 3.35 27.88
N ASP A 561 -28.28 3.10 29.15
CA ASP A 561 -28.97 3.62 30.33
C ASP A 561 -27.98 4.30 31.28
N LEU A 562 -27.94 5.63 31.23
CA LEU A 562 -27.07 6.44 32.08
C LEU A 562 -27.41 6.33 33.56
N GLY A 563 -28.69 6.27 33.93
CA GLY A 563 -29.13 6.13 35.31
C GLY A 563 -28.59 4.83 35.92
N ALA A 564 -28.82 3.71 35.23
CA ALA A 564 -28.32 2.40 35.63
C ALA A 564 -26.78 2.34 35.66
N ARG A 565 -26.10 2.93 34.66
CA ARG A 565 -24.64 3.00 34.62
C ARG A 565 -24.05 3.78 35.80
N LEU A 566 -24.61 4.93 36.12
CA LEU A 566 -24.11 5.78 37.21
C LEU A 566 -24.38 5.14 38.58
N ALA A 567 -25.53 4.49 38.75
CA ALA A 567 -25.81 3.67 39.93
C ALA A 567 -24.79 2.52 40.07
N THR A 568 -24.44 1.87 38.97
CA THR A 568 -23.40 0.82 38.94
C THR A 568 -22.06 1.36 39.43
N HIS A 569 -21.62 2.52 38.95
CA HIS A 569 -20.41 3.19 39.44
C HIS A 569 -20.49 3.54 40.93
N ALA A 570 -21.64 3.99 41.41
CA ALA A 570 -21.84 4.34 42.82
C ALA A 570 -21.73 3.12 43.75
N SER A 571 -22.19 1.95 43.28
CA SER A 571 -22.13 0.68 44.03
C SER A 571 -20.81 -0.08 43.86
N ALA A 572 -19.98 0.27 42.88
CA ALA A 572 -18.68 -0.39 42.64
C ALA A 572 -17.64 -0.04 43.73
N LYS A 573 -16.71 -0.97 44.00
CA LYS A 573 -15.62 -0.76 44.99
C LYS A 573 -14.68 0.36 44.56
N ALA A 574 -14.39 0.47 43.27
CA ALA A 574 -13.69 1.58 42.64
C ALA A 574 -14.20 1.72 41.18
N PRO A 575 -14.36 2.91 40.60
CA PRO A 575 -14.02 4.23 41.12
C PRO A 575 -15.08 4.87 42.03
N GLY A 576 -16.21 4.21 42.33
CA GLY A 576 -17.35 4.80 43.09
C GLY A 576 -16.98 5.68 44.28
N ARG A 577 -15.95 5.28 45.05
CA ARG A 577 -15.46 5.98 46.26
C ARG A 577 -14.59 7.21 46.00
N VAL A 578 -14.06 7.39 44.79
CA VAL A 578 -13.14 8.48 44.43
C VAL A 578 -13.78 9.54 43.52
N ILE A 579 -15.04 9.33 43.10
CA ILE A 579 -15.78 10.27 42.26
C ILE A 579 -16.40 11.35 43.15
N SER A 580 -16.25 12.61 42.76
CA SER A 580 -16.89 13.75 43.42
C SER A 580 -17.80 14.56 42.51
N GLN A 581 -17.66 14.41 41.19
CA GLN A 581 -18.46 15.12 40.20
C GLN A 581 -18.79 14.23 38.99
N VAL A 582 -19.93 14.48 38.36
CA VAL A 582 -20.35 13.86 37.11
C VAL A 582 -20.94 14.90 36.16
N ALA A 583 -20.65 14.77 34.88
CA ALA A 583 -21.40 15.44 33.82
C ALA A 583 -21.93 14.40 32.84
N VAL A 584 -23.03 14.73 32.17
CA VAL A 584 -23.70 13.87 31.18
C VAL A 584 -24.06 14.68 29.94
N ILE A 585 -24.17 14.01 28.80
CA ILE A 585 -24.74 14.53 27.54
C ILE A 585 -25.88 13.58 27.17
N THR A 586 -27.10 14.10 27.01
CA THR A 586 -28.35 13.35 26.83
C THR A 586 -29.26 14.01 25.81
N GLY A 587 -30.22 13.26 25.24
CA GLY A 587 -31.29 13.80 24.39
C GLY A 587 -30.74 14.50 23.13
N ASP A 588 -31.29 15.68 22.81
CA ASP A 588 -30.96 16.44 21.59
C ASP A 588 -29.49 16.91 21.50
N GLU A 589 -28.75 16.89 22.63
CA GLU A 589 -27.32 17.24 22.66
C GLU A 589 -26.42 16.09 22.20
N LEU A 590 -26.92 14.85 22.23
CA LEU A 590 -26.22 13.70 21.67
C LEU A 590 -26.28 13.76 20.14
N PRO A 591 -25.19 13.43 19.45
CA PRO A 591 -25.28 13.19 18.02
C PRO A 591 -26.06 11.88 17.78
N SER A 592 -26.44 11.61 16.53
CA SER A 592 -27.02 10.30 16.19
C SER A 592 -26.11 9.16 16.65
N ASP A 593 -26.69 7.97 16.85
CA ASP A 593 -25.99 6.77 17.32
C ASP A 593 -24.73 6.46 16.49
N GLU A 594 -24.77 6.81 15.21
CA GLU A 594 -23.65 6.74 14.28
C GLU A 594 -22.40 7.48 14.78
N TYR A 595 -22.51 8.69 15.33
CA TYR A 595 -21.35 9.51 15.73
C TYR A 595 -21.06 9.49 17.24
N ARG A 596 -21.83 8.73 18.02
CA ARG A 596 -21.72 8.72 19.48
C ARG A 596 -20.34 8.22 19.94
N GLY A 597 -19.80 7.18 19.28
CA GLY A 597 -18.46 6.66 19.52
C GLY A 597 -17.34 7.63 19.14
N ALA A 598 -17.54 8.42 18.07
CA ALA A 598 -16.60 9.45 17.65
C ALA A 598 -16.55 10.62 18.67
N LEU A 599 -17.71 11.06 19.18
CA LEU A 599 -17.79 12.07 20.23
C LEU A 599 -17.13 11.58 21.54
N TRP A 600 -17.43 10.34 21.95
CA TRP A 600 -16.78 9.71 23.10
C TRP A 600 -15.25 9.75 22.97
N THR A 601 -14.72 9.35 21.81
CA THR A 601 -13.27 9.36 21.54
C THR A 601 -12.67 10.77 21.60
N SER A 602 -13.37 11.77 21.06
CA SER A 602 -12.98 13.18 21.14
C SER A 602 -12.91 13.67 22.60
N LEU A 603 -13.90 13.32 23.41
CA LEU A 603 -13.95 13.68 24.83
C LEU A 603 -12.85 12.97 25.64
N VAL A 604 -12.58 11.68 25.38
CA VAL A 604 -11.47 10.96 26.03
C VAL A 604 -10.13 11.67 25.76
N ARG A 605 -9.86 12.09 24.52
CA ARG A 605 -8.63 12.85 24.21
C ARG A 605 -8.58 14.21 24.91
N ARG A 606 -9.70 14.90 25.01
CA ARG A 606 -9.76 16.24 25.61
C ARG A 606 -9.59 16.21 27.13
N TYR A 607 -10.18 15.21 27.79
CA TYR A 607 -10.21 15.13 29.24
C TYR A 607 -9.05 14.31 29.83
N GLU A 608 -8.32 13.56 29.00
CA GLU A 608 -7.23 12.65 29.39
C GLU A 608 -7.55 11.85 30.68
N PRO A 609 -8.70 11.14 30.71
CA PRO A 609 -9.15 10.46 31.90
C PRO A 609 -8.23 9.30 32.28
N ARG A 610 -8.01 9.13 33.58
CA ARG A 610 -7.05 8.15 34.12
C ARG A 610 -7.35 6.68 33.75
N LEU A 611 -8.61 6.30 33.58
CA LEU A 611 -9.05 4.91 33.46
C LEU A 611 -9.64 4.58 32.09
N ASN A 612 -9.54 5.46 31.09
CA ASN A 612 -9.81 5.05 29.71
C ASN A 612 -8.54 4.53 29.06
N VAL A 613 -8.70 3.69 28.05
CA VAL A 613 -7.60 3.33 27.16
C VAL A 613 -7.38 4.51 26.21
N GLU A 614 -6.14 4.99 26.07
CA GLU A 614 -5.84 6.06 25.12
C GLU A 614 -6.28 5.64 23.70
N PRO A 615 -7.14 6.41 23.03
CA PRO A 615 -7.47 6.16 21.64
C PRO A 615 -6.21 6.34 20.79
N ALA A 616 -6.03 5.50 19.77
CA ALA A 616 -4.86 5.59 18.89
C ALA A 616 -4.72 7.02 18.33
N LYS A 617 -3.50 7.55 18.26
CA LYS A 617 -3.27 8.85 17.61
C LYS A 617 -3.76 8.76 16.16
N PRO A 618 -4.48 9.78 15.66
CA PRO A 618 -4.73 9.87 14.24
C PRO A 618 -3.38 10.08 13.54
N PRO A 619 -3.22 9.64 12.28
CA PRO A 619 -2.00 9.90 11.53
C PRO A 619 -1.70 11.41 11.52
N ALA A 620 -0.43 11.79 11.65
CA ALA A 620 -0.03 13.21 11.68
C ALA A 620 -0.40 13.89 10.35
N GLU A 621 -1.05 15.06 10.46
CA GLU A 621 -1.52 15.90 9.35
C GLU A 621 -0.39 16.43 8.46
#